data_AF-A0A2X2V3U7-F1
#
_entry.id   AF-A0A2X2V3U7-F1
#
_cell.length_a   1.000
_cell.length_b   1.000
_cell.length_c   1.000
_cell.angle_alpha   90.00
_cell.angle_beta   90.00
_cell.angle_gamma   90.00
#
_symmetry.space_group_name_H-M   'P 1'
#
loop_
_entity.id
_entity.type
_entity.pdbx_description
1 polymer ?
#
loop_
_entity_poly.entity_id
_entity_poly.type
_entity_poly.pdbx_seq_one_letter_code
_entity_poly.pdbx_strand_id
1 'polypeptide(L)'
;MLDKVSLFKPHFTDRFMQKLGGVFPAHLPERMKTWRDKYPHHLLLKMAGDGIDEAKAWLTEYFKTAEGDFFVCTAEEGSKAFLHRFAAAGAAIRYHAVHADEVEDILALDIALRRNDEDWFEELPPEIGDKLIHRLYYGHFMCHVFHQDYIVKKGVDVHELKEQMLALFAGTRRAVPAEHNVGHLYKAPDTLRQFYKANDPTNSMNPGIGKTTRRKGWAEDDSAQEHG
;
A
#
# COMPACT_ATOMS: atom_id res chain seq x y z
N MET A 1 4.64 -16.54 19.55
CA MET A 1 4.79 -17.39 20.77
C MET A 1 5.50 -18.71 20.45
N LEU A 2 5.33 -19.27 19.25
CA LEU A 2 6.08 -20.42 18.74
C LEU A 2 7.47 -20.06 18.16
N ASP A 3 7.72 -18.80 17.76
CA ASP A 3 9.01 -18.35 17.20
C ASP A 3 10.18 -18.42 18.20
N LYS A 4 9.89 -18.62 19.49
CA LYS A 4 10.87 -18.78 20.57
C LYS A 4 11.21 -20.24 20.87
N VAL A 5 10.57 -21.20 20.19
CA VAL A 5 10.81 -22.64 20.37
C VAL A 5 11.65 -23.12 19.19
N SER A 6 12.91 -23.51 19.42
CA SER A 6 13.90 -23.81 18.38
C SER A 6 13.55 -24.97 17.43
N LEU A 7 12.46 -25.70 17.71
CA LEU A 7 11.99 -26.81 16.89
C LEU A 7 11.21 -26.34 15.65
N PHE A 8 10.67 -25.12 15.67
CA PHE A 8 9.87 -24.57 14.58
C PHE A 8 10.60 -23.40 13.93
N LYS A 9 10.71 -23.42 12.59
CA LYS A 9 11.18 -22.26 11.83
C LYS A 9 10.25 -21.05 12.09
N PRO A 10 10.76 -19.80 12.00
CA PRO A 10 9.92 -18.61 12.03
C PRO A 10 8.75 -18.72 11.04
N HIS A 11 7.60 -18.13 11.38
CA HIS A 11 6.37 -18.13 10.55
C HIS A 11 5.78 -19.52 10.24
N PHE A 12 6.10 -20.55 11.04
CA PHE A 12 5.54 -21.90 10.87
C PHE A 12 4.00 -21.90 10.83
N THR A 13 3.36 -21.13 11.71
CA THR A 13 1.89 -21.03 11.76
C THR A 13 1.31 -20.44 10.48
N ASP A 14 1.93 -19.39 9.94
CA ASP A 14 1.47 -18.75 8.70
C ASP A 14 1.59 -19.71 7.51
N ARG A 15 2.73 -20.40 7.40
CA ARG A 15 2.97 -21.42 6.35
C ARG A 15 1.98 -22.58 6.45
N PHE A 16 1.71 -23.05 7.66
CA PHE A 16 0.75 -24.14 7.89
C PHE A 16 -0.68 -23.72 7.56
N MET A 17 -1.13 -22.54 8.02
CA MET A 17 -2.45 -22.01 7.71
C MET A 17 -2.62 -21.75 6.22
N GLN A 18 -1.59 -21.24 5.53
CA GLN A 18 -1.62 -21.03 4.08
C GLN A 18 -1.83 -22.35 3.33
N LYS A 19 -1.13 -23.41 3.75
CA LYS A 19 -1.28 -24.75 3.16
C LYS A 19 -2.68 -25.33 3.38
N LEU A 20 -3.23 -25.19 4.59
CA LEU A 20 -4.61 -25.62 4.88
C LEU A 20 -5.65 -24.79 4.11
N GLY A 21 -5.40 -23.50 3.93
CA GLY A 21 -6.28 -22.60 3.18
C GLY A 21 -6.53 -23.06 1.75
N GLY A 22 -5.53 -23.69 1.11
CA GLY A 22 -5.66 -24.24 -0.24
C GLY A 22 -6.62 -25.43 -0.36
N VAL A 23 -7.08 -26.01 0.76
CA VAL A 23 -8.06 -27.12 0.78
C VAL A 23 -9.50 -26.60 0.79
N PHE A 24 -9.72 -25.36 1.25
CA PHE A 24 -11.05 -24.77 1.32
C PHE A 24 -11.47 -24.15 -0.02
N PRO A 25 -12.78 -24.13 -0.34
CA PRO A 25 -13.26 -23.51 -1.56
C PRO A 25 -12.95 -22.01 -1.58
N ALA A 26 -12.73 -21.47 -2.78
CA ALA A 26 -12.49 -20.05 -2.97
C ALA A 26 -13.68 -19.22 -2.43
N HIS A 27 -13.39 -18.29 -1.52
CA HIS A 27 -14.40 -17.49 -0.83
C HIS A 27 -15.00 -16.36 -1.69
N LEU A 28 -14.33 -15.99 -2.79
CA LEU A 28 -14.75 -14.92 -3.67
C LEU A 28 -15.92 -15.34 -4.57
N PRO A 29 -16.92 -14.46 -4.80
CA PRO A 29 -17.98 -14.66 -5.77
C PRO A 29 -17.43 -14.95 -7.18
N GLU A 30 -18.15 -15.77 -7.94
CA GLU A 30 -17.68 -16.20 -9.26
C GLU A 30 -17.52 -15.04 -10.25
N ARG A 31 -18.45 -14.08 -10.26
CA ARG A 31 -18.33 -12.87 -11.09
C ARG A 31 -17.09 -12.07 -10.78
N MET A 32 -16.69 -11.93 -9.51
CA MET A 32 -15.43 -11.26 -9.19
C MET A 32 -14.20 -11.99 -9.77
N LYS A 33 -14.22 -13.33 -9.79
CA LYS A 33 -13.13 -14.11 -10.42
C LYS A 33 -13.09 -13.88 -11.93
N THR A 34 -14.24 -13.95 -12.60
CA THR A 34 -14.36 -13.66 -14.02
C THR A 34 -13.88 -12.25 -14.37
N TRP A 35 -14.21 -11.24 -13.54
CA TRP A 35 -13.74 -9.87 -13.76
C TRP A 35 -12.22 -9.74 -13.56
N ARG A 36 -11.64 -10.47 -12.60
CA ARG A 36 -10.19 -10.56 -12.41
C ARG A 36 -9.47 -11.19 -13.58
N ASP A 37 -10.07 -12.17 -14.24
CA ASP A 37 -9.46 -12.79 -15.43
C ASP A 37 -9.64 -11.93 -16.69
N LYS A 38 -10.68 -11.06 -16.74
CA LYS A 38 -10.97 -10.18 -17.89
C LYS A 38 -10.26 -8.84 -17.85
N TYR A 39 -10.18 -8.20 -16.69
CA TYR A 39 -9.74 -6.82 -16.55
C TYR A 39 -8.60 -6.72 -15.53
N PRO A 40 -7.49 -6.04 -15.85
CA PRO A 40 -6.37 -5.87 -14.93
C PRO A 40 -6.64 -4.81 -13.85
N HIS A 41 -7.55 -3.85 -14.11
CA HIS A 41 -7.88 -2.76 -13.20
C HIS A 41 -9.33 -2.85 -12.77
N HIS A 42 -9.58 -2.81 -11.45
CA HIS A 42 -10.93 -2.84 -10.89
C HIS A 42 -11.19 -1.59 -10.05
N LEU A 43 -12.34 -0.95 -10.28
CA LEU A 43 -12.84 0.14 -9.45
C LEU A 43 -14.10 -0.30 -8.70
N LEU A 44 -14.01 -0.35 -7.38
CA LEU A 44 -15.19 -0.58 -6.52
C LEU A 44 -15.90 0.75 -6.25
N LEU A 45 -16.88 1.10 -7.08
CA LEU A 45 -17.69 2.30 -6.92
C LEU A 45 -18.94 2.02 -6.08
N LYS A 46 -19.01 2.59 -4.88
CA LYS A 46 -20.18 2.49 -3.99
C LYS A 46 -20.93 3.82 -3.96
N MET A 47 -22.17 3.77 -4.40
CA MET A 47 -23.09 4.91 -4.43
C MET A 47 -24.18 4.75 -3.35
N ALA A 48 -24.84 5.86 -3.01
CA ALA A 48 -25.96 5.88 -2.07
C ALA A 48 -27.04 6.88 -2.55
N GLY A 49 -28.29 6.64 -2.15
CA GLY A 49 -29.42 7.48 -2.54
C GLY A 49 -29.57 7.59 -4.05
N ASP A 50 -29.92 8.78 -4.52
CA ASP A 50 -30.17 9.08 -5.95
C ASP A 50 -28.91 8.86 -6.83
N GLY A 51 -27.71 8.91 -6.22
CA GLY A 51 -26.45 8.65 -6.92
C GLY A 51 -26.31 7.22 -7.44
N ILE A 52 -27.14 6.27 -6.96
CA ILE A 52 -27.16 4.89 -7.46
C ILE A 52 -27.63 4.86 -8.92
N ASP A 53 -28.77 5.50 -9.21
CA ASP A 53 -29.34 5.51 -10.54
C ASP A 53 -28.56 6.43 -11.48
N GLU A 54 -28.05 7.55 -10.98
CA GLU A 54 -27.16 8.44 -11.71
C GLU A 54 -25.91 7.71 -12.22
N ALA A 55 -25.17 7.04 -11.33
CA ALA A 55 -23.96 6.31 -11.71
C ALA A 55 -24.28 5.16 -12.66
N LYS A 56 -25.37 4.43 -12.41
CA LYS A 56 -25.78 3.32 -13.29
C LYS A 56 -26.07 3.82 -14.70
N ALA A 57 -26.82 4.92 -14.84
CA ALA A 57 -27.12 5.51 -16.14
C ALA A 57 -25.85 5.97 -16.85
N TRP A 58 -24.97 6.68 -16.15
CA TRP A 58 -23.72 7.17 -16.71
C TRP A 58 -22.78 6.04 -17.14
N LEU A 59 -22.56 5.02 -16.29
CA LEU A 59 -21.70 3.87 -16.59
C LEU A 59 -22.24 3.06 -17.78
N THR A 60 -23.57 2.92 -17.86
CA THR A 60 -24.22 2.25 -19.00
C THR A 60 -23.94 2.97 -20.31
N GLU A 61 -23.93 4.30 -20.32
CA GLU A 61 -23.58 5.06 -21.52
C GLU A 61 -22.08 5.01 -21.81
N TYR A 62 -21.26 5.21 -20.78
CA TYR A 62 -19.79 5.25 -20.89
C TYR A 62 -19.22 3.95 -21.50
N PHE A 63 -19.63 2.79 -20.98
CA PHE A 63 -19.13 1.49 -21.44
C PHE A 63 -19.74 0.99 -22.76
N LYS A 64 -20.58 1.79 -23.44
CA LYS A 64 -20.93 1.50 -24.85
C LYS A 64 -19.73 1.70 -25.78
N THR A 65 -18.77 2.54 -25.38
CA THR A 65 -17.63 2.94 -26.22
C THR A 65 -16.29 2.78 -25.51
N ALA A 66 -16.24 2.92 -24.19
CA ALA A 66 -15.03 2.70 -23.41
C ALA A 66 -14.69 1.20 -23.34
N GLU A 67 -13.39 0.89 -23.33
CA GLU A 67 -12.92 -0.46 -23.01
C GLU A 67 -13.23 -0.78 -21.54
N GLY A 68 -13.75 -1.98 -21.29
CA GLY A 68 -14.14 -2.43 -19.96
C GLY A 68 -15.59 -2.83 -19.88
N ASP A 69 -16.06 -3.05 -18.66
CA ASP A 69 -17.46 -3.23 -18.33
C ASP A 69 -17.65 -3.01 -16.83
N PHE A 70 -18.90 -2.84 -16.40
CA PHE A 70 -19.27 -2.77 -15.00
C PHE A 70 -20.37 -3.76 -14.69
N PHE A 71 -20.56 -4.02 -13.39
CA PHE A 71 -21.74 -4.74 -12.97
C PHE A 71 -22.26 -4.23 -11.63
N VAL A 72 -23.59 -4.23 -11.52
CA VAL A 72 -24.24 -3.95 -10.24
C VAL A 72 -24.06 -5.17 -9.33
N CYS A 73 -23.39 -4.95 -8.22
CA CYS A 73 -23.20 -5.98 -7.20
C CYS A 73 -24.53 -6.33 -6.54
N THR A 74 -24.73 -7.61 -6.28
CA THR A 74 -25.65 -8.07 -5.23
C THR A 74 -25.13 -7.63 -3.86
N ALA A 75 -25.97 -7.71 -2.82
CA ALA A 75 -25.54 -7.40 -1.45
C ALA A 75 -24.33 -8.24 -0.99
N GLU A 76 -24.30 -9.53 -1.37
CA GLU A 76 -23.20 -10.44 -1.06
C GLU A 76 -21.91 -10.05 -1.79
N GLU A 77 -21.99 -9.80 -3.10
CA GLU A 77 -20.83 -9.35 -3.90
C GLU A 77 -20.29 -8.03 -3.37
N GLY A 78 -21.16 -7.07 -3.07
CA GLY A 78 -20.76 -5.77 -2.54
C GLY A 78 -20.05 -5.89 -1.20
N SER A 79 -20.55 -6.74 -0.29
CA SER A 79 -19.90 -6.98 1.00
C SER A 79 -18.53 -7.65 0.83
N LYS A 80 -18.46 -8.73 0.03
CA LYS A 80 -17.22 -9.48 -0.20
C LYS A 80 -16.18 -8.70 -0.97
N ALA A 81 -16.58 -7.86 -1.94
CA ALA A 81 -15.67 -7.01 -2.70
C ALA A 81 -14.93 -6.01 -1.79
N PHE A 82 -15.67 -5.33 -0.89
CA PHE A 82 -15.06 -4.41 0.05
C PHE A 82 -14.18 -5.13 1.07
N LEU A 83 -14.63 -6.27 1.62
CA LEU A 83 -13.80 -7.07 2.53
C LEU A 83 -12.50 -7.53 1.85
N HIS A 84 -12.57 -7.96 0.59
CA HIS A 84 -11.41 -8.36 -0.19
C HIS A 84 -10.45 -7.18 -0.42
N ARG A 85 -10.96 -6.00 -0.76
CA ARG A 85 -10.16 -4.78 -0.92
C ARG A 85 -9.43 -4.38 0.37
N PHE A 86 -10.06 -4.52 1.54
CA PHE A 86 -9.39 -4.24 2.82
C PHE A 86 -8.34 -5.31 3.19
N ALA A 87 -8.54 -6.56 2.74
CA ALA A 87 -7.58 -7.63 2.96
C ALA A 87 -6.27 -7.45 2.18
N ALA A 88 -6.21 -6.58 1.16
CA ALA A 88 -5.05 -6.37 0.31
C ALA A 88 -3.77 -6.04 1.11
N ALA A 89 -3.84 -5.13 2.08
CA ALA A 89 -2.70 -4.77 2.93
C ALA A 89 -2.20 -5.96 3.77
N GLY A 90 -3.13 -6.76 4.30
CA GLY A 90 -2.79 -7.97 5.05
C GLY A 90 -2.21 -9.09 4.17
N ALA A 91 -2.56 -9.12 2.88
CA ALA A 91 -2.10 -10.13 1.94
C ALA A 91 -0.60 -9.99 1.65
N ALA A 92 -0.08 -8.76 1.50
CA ALA A 92 1.35 -8.51 1.33
C ALA A 92 2.15 -9.03 2.54
N ILE A 93 1.72 -8.67 3.76
CA ILE A 93 2.34 -9.10 5.02
C ILE A 93 2.36 -10.63 5.13
N ARG A 94 1.22 -11.27 4.84
CA ARG A 94 1.14 -12.74 4.88
C ARG A 94 2.01 -13.40 3.81
N TYR A 95 2.07 -12.83 2.61
CA TYR A 95 2.95 -13.33 1.55
C TYR A 95 4.41 -13.30 2.00
N HIS A 96 4.86 -12.18 2.58
CA HIS A 96 6.20 -12.05 3.15
C HIS A 96 6.46 -13.10 4.23
N ALA A 97 5.56 -13.27 5.21
CA ALA A 97 5.74 -14.25 6.27
C ALA A 97 5.88 -15.69 5.74
N VAL A 98 5.07 -16.06 4.74
CA VAL A 98 5.13 -17.40 4.12
C VAL A 98 6.44 -17.60 3.36
N HIS A 99 6.91 -16.57 2.65
CA HIS A 99 8.08 -16.62 1.77
C HIS A 99 9.32 -15.90 2.35
N ALA A 100 9.42 -15.79 3.68
CA ALA A 100 10.44 -14.96 4.34
C ALA A 100 11.90 -15.31 3.97
N ASP A 101 12.15 -16.54 3.52
CA ASP A 101 13.47 -17.01 3.06
C ASP A 101 13.76 -16.64 1.59
N GLU A 102 12.75 -16.18 0.84
CA GLU A 102 12.78 -15.96 -0.62
C GLU A 102 12.65 -14.47 -1.01
N VAL A 103 12.23 -13.62 -0.07
CA VAL A 103 11.95 -12.20 -0.29
C VAL A 103 12.59 -11.34 0.80
N GLU A 104 12.79 -10.06 0.50
CA GLU A 104 13.11 -9.06 1.54
C GLU A 104 11.86 -8.41 2.13
N ASP A 105 12.07 -7.57 3.15
CA ASP A 105 11.04 -6.75 3.77
C ASP A 105 10.20 -6.01 2.71
N ILE A 106 8.90 -5.90 2.98
CA ILE A 106 7.96 -5.22 2.11
C ILE A 106 8.33 -3.74 2.04
N LEU A 107 8.52 -3.25 0.81
CA LEU A 107 8.64 -1.82 0.56
C LEU A 107 7.23 -1.28 0.32
N ALA A 108 6.70 -0.48 1.24
CA ALA A 108 5.37 0.11 1.13
C ALA A 108 5.47 1.63 0.90
N LEU A 109 4.76 2.13 -0.11
CA LEU A 109 4.66 3.55 -0.46
C LEU A 109 3.20 4.00 -0.39
N ASP A 110 2.99 5.18 0.21
CA ASP A 110 1.69 5.80 0.39
C ASP A 110 1.67 7.16 -0.30
N ILE A 111 0.99 7.25 -1.44
CA ILE A 111 1.19 8.32 -2.42
C ILE A 111 -0.13 9.02 -2.72
N ALA A 112 -0.08 10.36 -2.74
CA ALA A 112 -1.15 11.20 -3.27
C ALA A 112 -0.70 11.82 -4.60
N LEU A 113 -1.50 11.63 -5.65
CA LEU A 113 -1.31 12.32 -6.92
C LEU A 113 -2.01 13.68 -6.90
N ARG A 114 -1.68 14.55 -7.86
CA ARG A 114 -2.44 15.78 -8.04
C ARG A 114 -3.85 15.43 -8.49
N ARG A 115 -4.82 16.28 -8.13
CA ARG A 115 -6.22 16.14 -8.57
C ARG A 115 -6.40 16.19 -10.09
N ASN A 116 -5.43 16.76 -10.82
CA ASN A 116 -5.42 16.86 -12.28
C ASN A 116 -4.37 15.96 -12.94
N ASP A 117 -3.84 14.96 -12.23
CA ASP A 117 -2.97 13.96 -12.86
C ASP A 117 -3.82 13.02 -13.72
N GLU A 118 -3.37 12.79 -14.95
CA GLU A 118 -3.97 11.83 -15.88
C GLU A 118 -3.21 10.49 -15.86
N ASP A 119 -1.89 10.55 -15.57
CA ASP A 119 -1.00 9.39 -15.51
C ASP A 119 -0.93 8.80 -14.10
N TRP A 120 -2.02 8.15 -13.70
CA TRP A 120 -2.17 7.56 -12.37
C TRP A 120 -1.48 6.21 -12.21
N PHE A 121 -1.38 5.42 -13.28
CA PHE A 121 -0.76 4.10 -13.23
C PHE A 121 0.77 4.24 -13.32
N GLU A 122 1.47 3.43 -12.52
CA GLU A 122 2.92 3.53 -12.44
C GLU A 122 3.62 2.68 -13.49
N GLU A 123 4.58 3.30 -14.17
CA GLU A 123 5.55 2.64 -15.03
C GLU A 123 6.95 2.79 -14.41
N LEU A 124 7.44 1.70 -13.82
CA LEU A 124 8.78 1.67 -13.22
C LEU A 124 9.83 1.39 -14.29
N PRO A 125 10.98 2.10 -14.25
CA PRO A 125 12.06 1.81 -15.17
C PRO A 125 12.70 0.44 -14.82
N PRO A 126 13.33 -0.26 -15.79
CA PRO A 126 13.82 -1.63 -15.60
C PRO A 126 14.75 -1.81 -14.39
N GLU A 127 15.60 -0.82 -14.09
CA GLU A 127 16.52 -0.85 -12.96
C GLU A 127 15.83 -0.93 -11.58
N ILE A 128 14.56 -0.54 -11.49
CA ILE A 128 13.71 -0.73 -10.30
C ILE A 128 12.82 -1.94 -10.50
N GLY A 129 12.12 -2.04 -11.65
CA GLY A 129 11.17 -3.11 -11.93
C GLY A 129 11.78 -4.51 -11.78
N ASP A 130 13.03 -4.70 -12.22
CA ASP A 130 13.72 -5.98 -12.17
C ASP A 130 14.13 -6.40 -10.75
N LYS A 131 14.07 -5.50 -9.77
CA LYS A 131 14.33 -5.81 -8.34
C LYS A 131 13.09 -6.33 -7.62
N LEU A 132 11.93 -6.30 -8.28
CA LEU A 132 10.63 -6.62 -7.68
C LEU A 132 10.11 -7.98 -8.16
N ILE A 133 9.41 -8.69 -7.27
CA ILE A 133 8.67 -9.92 -7.58
C ILE A 133 7.21 -9.58 -7.88
N HIS A 134 6.60 -8.79 -7.00
CA HIS A 134 5.21 -8.36 -7.12
C HIS A 134 5.06 -6.87 -6.85
N ARG A 135 4.07 -6.29 -7.53
CA ARG A 135 3.63 -4.90 -7.39
C ARG A 135 2.15 -4.94 -7.03
N LEU A 136 1.82 -4.55 -5.81
CA LEU A 136 0.47 -4.62 -5.27
C LEU A 136 -0.08 -3.20 -5.17
N TYR A 137 -0.96 -2.85 -6.11
CA TYR A 137 -1.54 -1.51 -6.20
C TYR A 137 -3.01 -1.52 -5.76
N TYR A 138 -3.33 -0.70 -4.77
CA TYR A 138 -4.69 -0.51 -4.29
C TYR A 138 -4.82 0.86 -3.62
N GLY A 139 -6.00 1.47 -3.63
CA GLY A 139 -6.11 2.83 -3.09
C GLY A 139 -7.53 3.36 -2.98
N HIS A 140 -7.62 4.68 -2.84
CA HIS A 140 -8.82 5.49 -2.84
C HIS A 140 -8.84 6.31 -4.13
N PHE A 141 -9.34 5.70 -5.20
CA PHE A 141 -9.18 6.21 -6.57
C PHE A 141 -9.69 7.64 -6.74
N MET A 142 -10.90 7.94 -6.26
CA MET A 142 -11.49 9.29 -6.36
C MET A 142 -10.74 10.37 -5.57
N CYS A 143 -9.89 9.97 -4.62
CA CYS A 143 -9.03 10.87 -3.84
C CYS A 143 -7.62 10.99 -4.43
N HIS A 144 -7.30 10.23 -5.49
CA HIS A 144 -5.95 10.11 -6.05
C HIS A 144 -4.93 9.63 -4.99
N VAL A 145 -5.36 8.78 -4.05
CA VAL A 145 -4.49 8.17 -3.02
C VAL A 145 -4.28 6.71 -3.34
N PHE A 146 -3.02 6.28 -3.38
CA PHE A 146 -2.61 4.92 -3.72
C PHE A 146 -1.63 4.37 -2.70
N HIS A 147 -1.87 3.14 -2.28
CA HIS A 147 -0.92 2.32 -1.57
C HIS A 147 -0.27 1.37 -2.57
N GLN A 148 1.05 1.39 -2.57
CA GLN A 148 1.86 0.58 -3.44
C GLN A 148 2.79 -0.27 -2.58
N ASP A 149 2.46 -1.55 -2.46
CA ASP A 149 3.24 -2.51 -1.71
C ASP A 149 4.06 -3.35 -2.70
N TYR A 150 5.37 -3.42 -2.46
CA TYR A 150 6.32 -4.09 -3.33
C TYR A 150 6.94 -5.27 -2.60
N ILE A 151 6.88 -6.44 -3.22
CA ILE A 151 7.60 -7.63 -2.77
C ILE A 151 8.97 -7.62 -3.44
N VAL A 152 10.01 -7.42 -2.65
CA VAL A 152 11.38 -7.22 -3.14
C VAL A 152 12.12 -8.55 -3.21
N LYS A 153 12.91 -8.76 -4.26
CA LYS A 153 13.75 -9.96 -4.43
C LYS A 153 14.78 -10.07 -3.29
N LYS A 154 15.03 -11.29 -2.81
CA LYS A 154 16.08 -11.55 -1.80
C LYS A 154 17.44 -10.99 -2.23
N GLY A 155 18.16 -10.38 -1.30
CA GLY A 155 19.49 -9.80 -1.48
C GLY A 155 19.51 -8.37 -2.03
N VAL A 156 18.36 -7.78 -2.37
CA VAL A 156 18.28 -6.35 -2.76
C VAL A 156 18.29 -5.48 -1.52
N ASP A 157 19.05 -4.38 -1.54
CA ASP A 157 18.96 -3.35 -0.51
C ASP A 157 17.63 -2.58 -0.62
N VAL A 158 16.70 -2.91 0.29
CA VAL A 158 15.37 -2.29 0.34
C VAL A 158 15.45 -0.79 0.67
N HIS A 159 16.45 -0.38 1.46
CA HIS A 159 16.61 1.02 1.83
C HIS A 159 17.02 1.85 0.62
N GLU A 160 18.06 1.40 -0.09
CA GLU A 160 18.53 2.05 -1.33
C GLU A 160 17.43 2.08 -2.39
N LEU A 161 16.72 0.96 -2.57
CA LEU A 161 15.59 0.88 -3.50
C LEU A 161 14.49 1.89 -3.16
N LYS A 162 14.15 2.03 -1.87
CA LYS A 162 13.16 3.01 -1.41
C LYS A 162 13.60 4.44 -1.74
N GLU A 163 14.87 4.77 -1.54
CA GLU A 163 15.39 6.10 -1.87
C GLU A 163 15.34 6.38 -3.38
N GLN A 164 15.68 5.39 -4.21
CA GLN A 164 15.53 5.48 -5.67
C GLN A 164 14.08 5.77 -6.08
N MET A 165 13.12 5.03 -5.51
CA MET A 165 11.69 5.24 -5.80
C MET A 165 11.18 6.61 -5.33
N LEU A 166 11.58 7.04 -4.12
CA LEU A 166 11.23 8.37 -3.61
C LEU A 166 11.84 9.50 -4.46
N ALA A 167 13.05 9.30 -5.01
CA ALA A 167 13.69 10.27 -5.89
C ALA A 167 12.94 10.40 -7.23
N LEU A 168 12.47 9.29 -7.82
CA LEU A 168 11.58 9.33 -8.98
C LEU A 168 10.31 10.12 -8.66
N PHE A 169 9.74 9.90 -7.48
CA PHE A 169 8.54 10.62 -7.09
C PHE A 169 8.78 12.08 -6.80
N ALA A 170 9.95 12.50 -6.29
CA ALA A 170 10.26 13.91 -6.09
C ALA A 170 10.32 14.71 -7.41
N GLY A 171 10.67 14.05 -8.53
CA GLY A 171 10.61 14.64 -9.87
C GLY A 171 9.18 14.77 -10.43
N THR A 172 8.27 13.94 -9.94
CA THR A 172 6.83 14.02 -10.23
C THR A 172 6.15 14.86 -9.12
N ARG A 173 5.06 15.58 -9.36
CA ARG A 173 4.44 16.38 -8.28
C ARG A 173 3.56 15.53 -7.34
N ARG A 174 4.07 14.35 -6.95
CA ARG A 174 3.41 13.37 -6.08
C ARG A 174 3.79 13.65 -4.63
N ALA A 175 2.82 13.62 -3.72
CA ALA A 175 3.05 13.83 -2.29
C ALA A 175 3.15 12.49 -1.56
N VAL A 176 4.11 12.39 -0.63
CA VAL A 176 4.35 11.24 0.25
C VAL A 176 4.67 11.76 1.65
N PRO A 177 4.09 11.22 2.73
CA PRO A 177 2.98 10.26 2.78
C PRO A 177 1.63 10.91 2.45
N ALA A 178 0.62 10.11 2.10
CA ALA A 178 -0.72 10.60 1.76
C ALA A 178 -1.67 10.58 2.98
N GLU A 179 -1.93 9.40 3.55
CA GLU A 179 -2.87 9.21 4.67
C GLU A 179 -2.24 8.52 5.89
N HIS A 180 -1.19 7.72 5.70
CA HIS A 180 -0.58 6.93 6.78
C HIS A 180 0.36 7.74 7.69
N ASN A 181 0.47 9.05 7.48
CA ASN A 181 1.39 9.94 8.19
C ASN A 181 2.87 9.53 8.02
N VAL A 182 3.80 10.29 8.58
CA VAL A 182 5.24 10.10 8.31
C VAL A 182 5.84 8.91 9.06
N GLY A 183 5.25 8.54 10.21
CA GLY A 183 5.77 7.48 11.08
C GLY A 183 7.26 7.65 11.36
N HIS A 184 8.01 6.55 11.31
CA HIS A 184 9.49 6.60 11.20
C HIS A 184 9.98 6.28 9.77
N LEU A 185 9.06 6.19 8.82
CA LEU A 185 9.32 5.73 7.46
C LEU A 185 9.67 6.87 6.51
N TYR A 186 9.18 8.08 6.80
CA TYR A 186 9.33 9.27 5.97
C TYR A 186 9.93 10.43 6.77
N LYS A 187 10.66 11.31 6.08
CA LYS A 187 11.14 12.56 6.65
C LYS A 187 9.95 13.53 6.76
N ALA A 188 9.73 14.10 7.95
CA ALA A 188 8.67 15.08 8.14
C ALA A 188 9.04 16.41 7.45
N PRO A 189 8.08 17.05 6.74
CA PRO A 189 8.21 18.43 6.30
C PRO A 189 8.42 19.38 7.48
N ASP A 190 9.07 20.51 7.26
CA ASP A 190 9.40 21.44 8.34
C ASP A 190 8.18 21.99 9.06
N THR A 191 7.07 22.22 8.35
CA THR A 191 5.79 22.62 8.95
C THR A 191 5.29 21.58 9.96
N LEU A 192 5.41 20.29 9.62
CA LEU A 192 5.00 19.19 10.48
C LEU A 192 5.96 19.01 11.66
N ARG A 193 7.27 19.19 11.46
CA ARG A 193 8.27 19.20 12.54
C ARG A 193 8.01 20.32 13.54
N GLN A 194 7.66 21.53 13.06
CA GLN A 194 7.30 22.66 13.91
C GLN A 194 6.02 22.37 14.71
N PHE A 195 5.01 21.78 14.06
CA PHE A 195 3.79 21.36 14.73
C PHE A 195 4.06 20.32 15.83
N TYR A 196 4.91 19.31 15.59
CA TYR A 196 5.28 18.34 16.62
C TYR A 196 6.00 19.01 17.81
N LYS A 197 6.95 19.92 17.54
CA LYS A 197 7.66 20.68 18.59
C LYS A 197 6.72 21.53 19.43
N ALA A 198 5.71 22.15 18.82
CA ALA A 198 4.73 22.96 19.54
C ALA A 198 3.84 22.12 20.48
N ASN A 199 3.47 20.90 20.05
CA ASN A 199 2.60 20.02 20.84
C ASN A 199 3.35 19.24 21.93
N ASP A 200 4.60 18.86 21.68
CA ASP A 200 5.45 18.20 22.68
C ASP A 200 6.83 18.87 22.76
N PRO A 201 6.94 20.01 23.46
CA PRO A 201 8.23 20.71 23.62
C PRO A 201 9.31 19.88 24.31
N THR A 202 8.95 18.78 24.98
CA THR A 202 9.89 17.93 25.72
C THR A 202 10.38 16.72 24.92
N ASN A 203 9.78 16.43 23.76
CA ASN A 203 10.03 15.23 22.96
C ASN A 203 9.93 13.93 23.80
N SER A 204 8.84 13.78 24.56
CA SER A 204 8.54 12.62 25.41
C SER A 204 7.36 11.77 24.89
N MET A 205 6.60 12.27 23.91
CA MET A 205 5.43 11.63 23.33
C MET A 205 5.71 11.21 21.89
N ASN A 206 5.95 9.92 21.69
CA ASN A 206 6.34 9.32 20.41
C ASN A 206 7.61 9.94 19.75
N PRO A 207 8.77 9.94 20.44
CA PRO A 207 9.97 10.62 19.96
C PRO A 207 10.52 10.04 18.64
N GLY A 208 11.03 10.92 17.78
CA GLY A 208 11.68 10.56 16.52
C GLY A 208 10.75 10.34 15.32
N ILE A 209 9.46 10.66 15.45
CA ILE A 209 8.52 10.65 14.32
C ILE A 209 8.99 11.62 13.24
N GLY A 210 8.86 11.22 11.98
CA GLY A 210 9.28 12.00 10.82
C GLY A 210 10.79 12.00 10.60
N LYS A 211 11.49 10.95 11.05
CA LYS A 211 12.96 10.90 11.12
C LYS A 211 13.55 12.11 11.87
N THR A 212 12.90 12.53 12.95
CA THR A 212 13.41 13.57 13.86
C THR A 212 14.25 12.92 14.98
N THR A 213 14.89 13.74 15.82
CA THR A 213 15.65 13.24 16.98
C THR A 213 14.77 12.45 17.97
N ARG A 214 15.34 11.41 18.57
CA ARG A 214 14.70 10.65 19.67
C ARG A 214 15.09 11.20 21.05
N ARG A 215 15.98 12.20 21.12
CA ARG A 215 16.50 12.76 22.37
C ARG A 215 15.50 13.74 23.00
N LYS A 216 15.43 13.72 24.33
CA LYS A 216 14.61 14.64 25.13
C LYS A 216 14.96 16.10 24.81
N GLY A 217 13.94 16.96 24.80
CA GLY A 217 14.08 18.40 24.54
C GLY A 217 14.51 18.72 23.11
N TRP A 218 14.27 17.80 22.16
CA TRP A 218 14.63 17.97 20.75
C TRP A 218 16.12 18.21 20.49
N ALA A 219 17.01 17.71 21.37
CA ALA A 219 18.46 17.79 21.17
C ALA A 219 18.88 17.04 19.90
N GLU A 220 19.80 17.60 19.12
CA GLU A 220 20.26 16.97 17.88
C GLU A 220 21.08 15.69 18.18
N ASP A 221 20.95 14.70 17.29
CA ASP A 221 21.81 13.52 17.29
C ASP A 221 23.07 13.86 16.50
N ASP A 222 24.25 13.70 17.12
CA ASP A 222 25.55 14.03 16.52
C ASP A 222 25.88 13.21 15.25
N SER A 223 25.06 12.21 14.91
CA SER A 223 25.28 11.28 13.80
C SER A 223 24.49 11.58 12.51
N ALA A 224 23.74 12.69 12.44
CA ALA A 224 22.94 13.03 11.25
C ALA A 224 23.74 13.69 10.11
N GLN A 225 25.08 13.77 10.20
CA GLN A 225 25.94 14.41 9.19
C GLN A 225 26.57 13.45 8.16
N GLU A 226 26.41 12.12 8.25
CA GLU A 226 27.22 11.21 7.41
C GLU A 226 26.54 10.63 6.15
N HIS A 227 25.24 10.80 5.93
CA HIS A 227 24.60 10.32 4.69
C HIS A 227 23.68 11.39 4.10
N GLY A 228 24.28 12.23 3.25
CA GLY A 228 23.59 13.18 2.37
C GLY A 228 23.95 12.91 0.91
#